data_AF-A0A3M4KM23-F1
#
_entry.id   AF-A0A3M4KM23-F1
#
_cell.length_a   1.000
_cell.length_b   1.000
_cell.length_c   1.000
_cell.angle_alpha   90.00
_cell.angle_beta   90.00
_cell.angle_gamma   90.00
#
_symmetry.space_group_name_H-M   'P 1'
#
loop_
_entity.id
_entity.type
_entity.pdbx_description
1 polymer ?
#
loop_
_entity_poly.entity_id
_entity_poly.type
_entity_poly.pdbx_seq_one_letter_code
_entity_poly.pdbx_strand_id
1 'polypeptide(L)'
;MQYDAPVTATAFSTFLAATNLTDSTTAAINTLLAVDSASTVNLASWDGVNRLEVPTGQTAATDVITGTIAGARGDLVTLNVTAEVAAAKAIILDSQANLSVNITPTLATAAADVSSLARVAVSADASATTQFLLTTGSGDDVIIVNGNQNNFIDAGAGNDTIITGNGNNTVIAGAGNNNIITGTGNDTIVLSGTNHADVVNAGAGYDVVQLDGSVADYTFAAGNNFNVNLTGAQTASITGAEFLTFVNTTTNAVETVVLAQNETEASALRLYEGILGRDADLGGAQAFAGLANSGASLTDIANTFLNSAEFSDNSTAAPINSLYTELLGRTGGADAGGLANWQALLANGGTLADVAAGLASSAEAQALDQSNGDFVRDLYTAALGRNVDQGGLDNWVSQLFNGSSRAEVAQGIVGSQEAAAKADSDFIDNLYLTATGRASDAGGKAAWSELLASGGTHADVAIGIVGSPEAVAHNDNVIVLHGAV
;
A
#
# COMPACT_ATOMS: atom_id res chain seq x y z
N MET A 1 -21.40 -16.60 34.56
CA MET A 1 -21.52 -15.42 35.45
C MET A 1 -22.87 -14.81 35.14
N GLN A 2 -23.90 -15.03 35.96
CA GLN A 2 -25.16 -14.29 35.81
C GLN A 2 -24.95 -12.96 36.51
N TYR A 3 -24.74 -11.90 35.72
CA TYR A 3 -24.59 -10.55 36.24
C TYR A 3 -25.99 -10.00 36.56
N ASP A 4 -26.14 -9.33 37.71
CA ASP A 4 -27.37 -8.64 38.10
C ASP A 4 -27.31 -7.13 37.75
N ALA A 5 -26.43 -6.72 36.83
CA ALA A 5 -26.24 -5.34 36.34
C ALA A 5 -25.33 -5.31 35.08
N PRO A 6 -25.26 -4.19 34.32
CA PRO A 6 -24.23 -3.96 33.31
C PRO A 6 -22.82 -4.18 33.87
N VAL A 7 -21.92 -4.75 33.06
CA VAL A 7 -20.55 -5.09 33.48
C VAL A 7 -19.68 -3.83 33.37
N THR A 8 -18.76 -3.61 34.31
CA THR A 8 -17.82 -2.48 34.19
C THR A 8 -16.88 -2.69 33.01
N ALA A 9 -16.45 -1.62 32.34
CA ALA A 9 -15.51 -1.73 31.22
C ALA A 9 -14.22 -2.48 31.60
N THR A 10 -13.71 -2.27 32.82
CA THR A 10 -12.54 -3.01 33.35
C THR A 10 -12.80 -4.52 33.48
N ALA A 11 -13.98 -4.91 33.97
CA ALA A 11 -14.33 -6.32 34.10
C ALA A 11 -14.52 -6.97 32.72
N PHE A 12 -15.09 -6.25 31.76
CA PHE A 12 -15.22 -6.72 30.38
C PHE A 12 -13.84 -6.87 29.70
N SER A 13 -12.94 -5.89 29.85
CA SER A 13 -11.56 -6.00 29.36
C SER A 13 -10.81 -7.20 29.97
N THR A 14 -11.01 -7.46 31.26
CA THR A 14 -10.46 -8.66 31.94
C THR A 14 -11.03 -9.95 31.36
N PHE A 15 -12.33 -9.97 31.03
CA PHE A 15 -12.97 -11.10 30.36
C PHE A 15 -12.33 -11.35 28.98
N LEU A 16 -12.19 -10.32 28.14
CA LEU A 16 -11.57 -10.44 26.82
C LEU A 16 -10.15 -11.01 26.91
N ALA A 17 -9.35 -10.50 27.86
CA ALA A 17 -7.99 -11.00 28.08
C ALA A 17 -7.92 -12.46 28.59
N ALA A 18 -9.03 -13.01 29.07
CA ALA A 18 -9.12 -14.41 29.49
C ALA A 18 -9.67 -15.35 28.39
N THR A 19 -10.13 -14.80 27.26
CA THR A 19 -10.54 -15.58 26.09
C THR A 19 -9.33 -16.02 25.26
N ASN A 20 -9.56 -16.93 24.31
CA ASN A 20 -8.54 -17.30 23.31
C ASN A 20 -8.56 -16.39 22.07
N LEU A 21 -9.25 -15.24 22.14
CA LEU A 21 -9.28 -14.28 21.03
C LEU A 21 -7.89 -13.71 20.78
N THR A 22 -7.59 -13.40 19.53
CA THR A 22 -6.32 -12.75 19.19
C THR A 22 -6.31 -11.29 19.65
N ASP A 23 -5.11 -10.72 19.79
CA ASP A 23 -4.94 -9.31 20.17
C ASP A 23 -5.68 -8.36 19.22
N SER A 24 -5.65 -8.65 17.91
CA SER A 24 -6.39 -7.89 16.90
C SER A 24 -7.91 -7.91 17.15
N THR A 25 -8.50 -9.07 17.41
CA THR A 25 -9.93 -9.23 17.63
C THR A 25 -10.34 -8.57 18.95
N THR A 26 -9.53 -8.71 19.99
CA THR A 26 -9.72 -8.00 21.26
C THR A 26 -9.67 -6.48 21.08
N ALA A 27 -8.70 -5.97 20.33
CA ALA A 27 -8.60 -4.54 20.02
C ALA A 27 -9.77 -4.05 19.14
N ALA A 28 -10.23 -4.84 18.17
CA ALA A 28 -11.43 -4.53 17.38
C ALA A 28 -12.66 -4.36 18.29
N ILE A 29 -12.86 -5.29 19.23
CA ILE A 29 -13.96 -5.24 20.21
C ILE A 29 -13.83 -3.99 21.09
N ASN A 30 -12.64 -3.70 21.62
CA ASN A 30 -12.41 -2.55 22.47
C ASN A 30 -12.72 -1.23 21.76
N THR A 31 -12.28 -1.10 20.50
CA THR A 31 -12.48 0.08 19.66
C THR A 31 -13.96 0.24 19.29
N LEU A 32 -14.62 -0.82 18.82
CA LEU A 32 -16.05 -0.80 18.43
C LEU A 32 -16.97 -0.38 19.58
N LEU A 33 -16.65 -0.84 20.80
CA LEU A 33 -17.45 -0.58 21.99
C LEU A 33 -16.97 0.62 22.81
N ALA A 34 -15.90 1.29 22.37
CA ALA A 34 -15.23 2.38 23.08
C ALA A 34 -14.90 2.04 24.56
N VAL A 35 -14.47 0.80 24.82
CA VAL A 35 -14.32 0.22 26.17
C VAL A 35 -13.44 1.09 27.07
N ASP A 36 -12.37 1.67 26.54
CA ASP A 36 -11.43 2.51 27.31
C ASP A 36 -12.06 3.81 27.85
N SER A 37 -13.15 4.26 27.23
CA SER A 37 -13.88 5.48 27.64
C SER A 37 -15.24 5.18 28.27
N ALA A 38 -15.76 3.96 28.09
CA ALA A 38 -17.03 3.54 28.64
C ALA A 38 -16.92 3.25 30.14
N SER A 39 -17.96 3.59 30.91
CA SER A 39 -18.06 3.20 32.32
C SER A 39 -18.55 1.76 32.48
N THR A 40 -19.49 1.34 31.63
CA THR A 40 -20.13 0.02 31.64
C THR A 40 -20.41 -0.47 30.22
N VAL A 41 -20.43 -1.78 30.03
CA VAL A 41 -20.81 -2.47 28.80
C VAL A 41 -22.08 -3.28 29.04
N ASN A 42 -23.06 -3.16 28.14
CA ASN A 42 -24.29 -3.92 28.20
C ASN A 42 -24.10 -5.32 27.62
N LEU A 43 -23.87 -6.30 28.48
CA LEU A 43 -23.61 -7.68 28.12
C LEU A 43 -24.85 -8.56 28.32
N ALA A 44 -25.10 -9.47 27.38
CA ALA A 44 -26.00 -10.61 27.55
C ALA A 44 -25.26 -11.91 27.23
N SER A 45 -25.75 -13.03 27.77
CA SER A 45 -25.19 -14.36 27.49
C SER A 45 -26.17 -15.22 26.70
N TRP A 46 -25.65 -16.04 25.80
CA TRP A 46 -26.44 -16.95 25.00
C TRP A 46 -25.75 -18.30 24.81
N ASP A 47 -26.50 -19.39 24.89
CA ASP A 47 -26.01 -20.75 24.64
C ASP A 47 -26.34 -21.25 23.23
N GLY A 48 -26.83 -20.37 22.36
CA GLY A 48 -27.15 -20.66 20.95
C GLY A 48 -28.48 -21.37 20.72
N VAL A 49 -29.14 -21.87 21.77
CA VAL A 49 -30.37 -22.68 21.66
C VAL A 49 -31.53 -22.05 22.43
N ASN A 50 -31.27 -21.62 23.67
CA ASN A 50 -32.28 -21.04 24.54
C ASN A 50 -32.46 -19.54 24.28
N ARG A 51 -33.38 -18.90 24.99
CA ARG A 51 -33.55 -17.45 24.88
C ARG A 51 -32.30 -16.75 25.43
N LEU A 52 -31.90 -15.65 24.80
CA LEU A 52 -30.88 -14.73 25.30
C LEU A 52 -31.09 -14.45 26.80
N GLU A 53 -30.05 -14.65 27.60
CA GLU A 53 -30.03 -14.34 29.02
C GLU A 53 -29.48 -12.93 29.23
N VAL A 54 -30.38 -12.03 29.65
CA VAL A 54 -30.09 -10.62 29.88
C VAL A 54 -30.02 -10.39 31.41
N PRO A 55 -28.91 -9.84 31.93
CA PRO A 55 -28.76 -9.42 33.33
C PRO A 55 -29.97 -8.66 33.89
N THR A 56 -30.45 -9.05 35.08
CA THR A 56 -31.55 -8.33 35.74
C THR A 56 -31.10 -6.91 36.07
N GLY A 57 -31.74 -5.87 35.52
CA GLY A 57 -31.36 -4.47 35.77
C GLY A 57 -30.76 -3.75 34.55
N GLN A 58 -30.52 -4.45 33.44
CA GLN A 58 -30.25 -3.83 32.16
C GLN A 58 -31.54 -3.30 31.53
N THR A 59 -31.63 -1.99 31.34
CA THR A 59 -32.79 -1.32 30.72
C THR A 59 -32.49 -0.77 29.31
N ALA A 60 -31.21 -0.73 28.94
CA ALA A 60 -30.74 -0.34 27.61
C ALA A 60 -30.60 -1.56 26.69
N ALA A 61 -30.45 -1.32 25.38
CA ALA A 61 -30.19 -2.38 24.41
C ALA A 61 -28.87 -3.11 24.70
N THR A 62 -28.84 -4.41 24.43
CA THR A 62 -27.63 -5.24 24.53
C THR A 62 -26.59 -4.76 23.52
N ASP A 63 -25.41 -4.38 24.00
CA ASP A 63 -24.29 -4.01 23.15
C ASP A 63 -23.52 -5.25 22.69
N VAL A 64 -23.33 -6.22 23.60
CA VAL A 64 -22.51 -7.42 23.39
C VAL A 64 -23.27 -8.67 23.80
N ILE A 65 -23.20 -9.71 22.98
CA ILE A 65 -23.65 -11.06 23.33
C ILE A 65 -22.41 -11.95 23.46
N THR A 66 -22.31 -12.69 24.56
CA THR A 66 -21.25 -13.71 24.75
C THR A 66 -21.86 -15.10 24.86
N GLY A 67 -21.16 -16.11 24.38
CA GLY A 67 -21.66 -17.48 24.48
C GLY A 67 -20.56 -18.51 24.44
N THR A 68 -20.47 -19.36 25.46
CA THR A 68 -19.72 -20.61 25.38
C THR A 68 -20.69 -21.70 24.98
N ILE A 69 -20.64 -22.13 23.72
CA ILE A 69 -21.60 -23.07 23.15
C ILE A 69 -21.05 -24.48 23.34
N ALA A 70 -21.81 -25.32 24.05
CA ALA A 70 -21.39 -26.68 24.32
C ALA A 70 -21.56 -27.57 23.08
N GLY A 71 -20.55 -28.39 22.82
CA GLY A 71 -20.57 -29.46 21.81
C GLY A 71 -19.15 -29.80 21.39
N ALA A 72 -18.99 -30.93 20.69
CA ALA A 72 -17.72 -31.38 20.16
C ALA A 72 -17.63 -31.10 18.66
N ARG A 73 -16.42 -31.11 18.10
CA ARG A 73 -16.22 -30.93 16.66
C ARG A 73 -17.03 -31.95 15.86
N GLY A 74 -17.79 -31.46 14.87
CA GLY A 74 -18.73 -32.26 14.08
C GLY A 74 -20.18 -32.24 14.60
N ASP A 75 -20.43 -31.82 15.85
CA ASP A 75 -21.79 -31.48 16.28
C ASP A 75 -22.22 -30.19 15.57
N LEU A 76 -23.42 -30.18 14.97
CA LEU A 76 -23.98 -28.98 14.35
C LEU A 76 -24.87 -28.22 15.33
N VAL A 77 -24.54 -26.97 15.62
CA VAL A 77 -25.37 -26.06 16.43
C VAL A 77 -25.81 -24.88 15.57
N THR A 78 -27.11 -24.83 15.25
CA THR A 78 -27.69 -23.69 14.53
C THR A 78 -28.13 -22.62 15.52
N LEU A 79 -27.59 -21.42 15.36
CA LEU A 79 -27.93 -20.28 16.19
C LEU A 79 -29.29 -19.71 15.79
N ASN A 80 -30.20 -19.58 16.76
CA ASN A 80 -31.49 -18.90 16.55
C ASN A 80 -31.33 -17.37 16.62
N VAL A 81 -31.16 -16.72 15.46
CA VAL A 81 -30.98 -15.26 15.38
C VAL A 81 -32.32 -14.53 15.51
N THR A 82 -32.58 -13.93 16.68
CA THR A 82 -33.73 -13.04 16.91
C THR A 82 -33.40 -11.59 16.57
N ALA A 83 -34.41 -10.70 16.57
CA ALA A 83 -34.21 -9.27 16.34
C ALA A 83 -33.30 -8.63 17.40
N GLU A 84 -33.37 -9.09 18.64
CA GLU A 84 -32.49 -8.65 19.73
C GLU A 84 -31.05 -9.10 19.51
N VAL A 85 -30.83 -10.31 19.00
CA VAL A 85 -29.50 -10.81 18.64
C VAL A 85 -28.92 -10.00 17.48
N ALA A 86 -29.72 -9.74 16.46
CA ALA A 86 -29.33 -8.94 15.30
C ALA A 86 -29.03 -7.47 15.64
N ALA A 87 -29.50 -6.96 16.78
CA ALA A 87 -29.26 -5.60 17.23
C ALA A 87 -27.97 -5.43 18.04
N ALA A 88 -27.30 -6.53 18.44
CA ALA A 88 -26.04 -6.46 19.14
C ALA A 88 -24.92 -5.94 18.21
N LYS A 89 -23.97 -5.19 18.77
CA LYS A 89 -22.80 -4.67 18.04
C LYS A 89 -21.73 -5.75 17.89
N ALA A 90 -21.53 -6.54 18.94
CA ALA A 90 -20.57 -7.62 18.96
C ALA A 90 -21.21 -8.91 19.48
N ILE A 91 -20.98 -10.02 18.78
CA ILE A 91 -21.36 -11.36 19.20
C ILE A 91 -20.06 -12.17 19.34
N ILE A 92 -19.74 -12.56 20.56
CA ILE A 92 -18.50 -13.27 20.90
C ILE A 92 -18.87 -14.69 21.31
N LEU A 93 -18.77 -15.63 20.38
CA LEU A 93 -19.00 -17.04 20.65
C LEU A 93 -17.67 -17.78 20.74
N ASP A 94 -17.66 -18.81 21.57
CA ASP A 94 -16.57 -19.77 21.71
C ASP A 94 -17.19 -21.18 21.77
N SER A 95 -16.86 -21.99 20.77
CA SER A 95 -17.41 -23.32 20.57
C SER A 95 -16.37 -24.27 19.97
N GLN A 96 -16.43 -25.55 20.35
CA GLN A 96 -15.77 -26.62 19.58
C GLN A 96 -16.72 -27.28 18.58
N ALA A 97 -18.03 -27.08 18.73
CA ALA A 97 -19.04 -27.54 17.79
C ALA A 97 -19.08 -26.65 16.55
N ASN A 98 -19.54 -27.21 15.44
CA ASN A 98 -19.75 -26.52 14.18
C ASN A 98 -20.98 -25.61 14.31
N LEU A 99 -20.75 -24.30 14.32
CA LEU A 99 -21.80 -23.30 14.43
C LEU A 99 -22.37 -22.98 13.05
N SER A 100 -23.69 -22.89 12.94
CA SER A 100 -24.37 -22.32 11.77
C SER A 100 -25.00 -21.00 12.17
N VAL A 101 -24.38 -19.91 11.71
CA VAL A 101 -24.76 -18.53 11.97
C VAL A 101 -25.33 -17.93 10.69
N ASN A 102 -26.56 -17.44 10.72
CA ASN A 102 -27.13 -16.65 9.63
C ASN A 102 -27.82 -15.42 10.20
N ILE A 103 -27.16 -14.27 10.06
CA ILE A 103 -27.54 -13.02 10.71
C ILE A 103 -27.63 -11.87 9.72
N THR A 104 -28.55 -10.95 9.96
CA THR A 104 -28.60 -9.65 9.28
C THR A 104 -28.52 -8.58 10.37
N PRO A 105 -27.31 -8.12 10.73
CA PRO A 105 -27.14 -7.07 11.72
C PRO A 105 -27.99 -5.84 11.39
N THR A 106 -28.69 -5.30 12.37
CA THR A 106 -29.42 -4.05 12.18
C THR A 106 -28.45 -2.90 12.37
N LEU A 107 -28.18 -2.14 11.28
CA LEU A 107 -27.26 -1.00 11.19
C LEU A 107 -26.95 -0.34 12.55
N ALA A 108 -25.75 -0.63 13.09
CA ALA A 108 -25.25 0.07 14.25
C ALA A 108 -24.93 1.52 13.87
N THR A 109 -25.42 2.47 14.66
CA THR A 109 -25.05 3.90 14.56
C THR A 109 -23.62 4.17 15.05
N ALA A 110 -23.00 3.19 15.70
CA ALA A 110 -21.61 3.22 16.10
C ALA A 110 -20.78 2.48 15.04
N ALA A 111 -19.75 3.16 14.53
CA ALA A 111 -18.77 2.60 13.64
C ALA A 111 -17.38 2.99 14.18
N ALA A 112 -16.43 2.08 14.13
CA ALA A 112 -15.08 2.34 14.62
C ALA A 112 -14.01 1.83 13.65
N ASP A 113 -12.93 2.59 13.52
CA ASP A 113 -11.80 2.21 12.68
C ASP A 113 -11.03 1.06 13.33
N VAL A 114 -10.91 -0.07 12.62
CA VAL A 114 -10.17 -1.27 13.02
C VAL A 114 -9.08 -1.62 12.00
N SER A 115 -8.72 -0.70 11.12
CA SER A 115 -7.78 -0.93 10.03
C SER A 115 -6.31 -1.08 10.48
N SER A 116 -5.97 -0.66 11.70
CA SER A 116 -4.60 -0.65 12.25
C SER A 116 -4.29 -1.81 13.21
N LEU A 117 -5.00 -2.93 13.10
CA LEU A 117 -4.91 -4.04 14.05
C LEU A 117 -3.72 -4.97 13.78
N ALA A 118 -3.20 -5.61 14.84
CA ALA A 118 -1.96 -6.42 14.81
C ALA A 118 -1.92 -7.58 13.78
N ARG A 119 -3.08 -8.05 13.30
CA ARG A 119 -3.17 -9.11 12.27
C ARG A 119 -3.67 -8.62 10.92
N VAL A 120 -3.98 -7.33 10.79
CA VAL A 120 -4.31 -6.66 9.51
C VAL A 120 -3.15 -5.72 9.24
N ALA A 121 -2.17 -6.18 8.46
CA ALA A 121 -1.02 -5.37 8.11
C ALA A 121 -1.39 -4.25 7.12
N VAL A 122 -2.36 -4.53 6.24
CA VAL A 122 -2.86 -3.58 5.25
C VAL A 122 -4.37 -3.76 5.14
N SER A 123 -5.12 -2.67 5.35
CA SER A 123 -6.57 -2.63 5.14
C SER A 123 -6.89 -2.14 3.74
N ALA A 124 -7.79 -2.83 3.05
CA ALA A 124 -8.35 -2.46 1.75
C ALA A 124 -8.99 -1.05 1.72
N ASP A 125 -9.46 -0.58 2.88
CA ASP A 125 -9.85 0.81 3.10
C ASP A 125 -9.51 1.21 4.55
N ALA A 126 -8.49 2.05 4.71
CA ALA A 126 -8.07 2.56 6.02
C ALA A 126 -9.05 3.59 6.62
N SER A 127 -10.04 4.07 5.85
CA SER A 127 -11.10 4.96 6.33
C SER A 127 -12.38 4.22 6.71
N ALA A 128 -12.48 2.92 6.39
CA ALA A 128 -13.62 2.09 6.73
C ALA A 128 -13.75 1.92 8.25
N THR A 129 -14.99 2.00 8.72
CA THR A 129 -15.32 1.82 10.13
C THR A 129 -16.21 0.60 10.30
N THR A 130 -15.81 -0.36 11.13
CA THR A 130 -16.58 -1.57 11.47
C THR A 130 -17.81 -1.20 12.26
N GLN A 131 -18.94 -1.83 11.93
CA GLN A 131 -20.24 -1.61 12.55
C GLN A 131 -20.77 -2.84 13.28
N PHE A 132 -20.29 -4.04 12.91
CA PHE A 132 -20.69 -5.30 13.52
C PHE A 132 -19.49 -6.23 13.67
N LEU A 133 -19.43 -6.97 14.77
CA LEU A 133 -18.38 -7.95 15.03
C LEU A 133 -18.95 -9.32 15.41
N LEU A 134 -18.39 -10.39 14.86
CA LEU A 134 -18.75 -11.78 15.19
C LEU A 134 -17.51 -12.65 15.39
N THR A 135 -17.52 -13.48 16.43
CA THR A 135 -16.56 -14.58 16.63
C THR A 135 -17.31 -15.91 16.85
N THR A 136 -16.73 -17.04 16.44
CA THR A 136 -17.37 -18.37 16.55
C THR A 136 -16.59 -19.40 17.39
N GLY A 137 -15.35 -19.73 17.05
CA GLY A 137 -14.53 -20.64 17.87
C GLY A 137 -13.56 -21.55 17.11
N SER A 138 -13.59 -22.84 17.41
CA SER A 138 -12.67 -23.86 16.86
C SER A 138 -13.38 -24.96 16.05
N GLY A 139 -14.69 -24.81 15.83
CA GLY A 139 -15.53 -25.72 15.05
C GLY A 139 -15.39 -25.47 13.55
N ASP A 140 -15.92 -26.38 12.71
CA ASP A 140 -16.01 -26.10 11.27
C ASP A 140 -17.31 -25.34 11.01
N ASP A 141 -17.25 -24.01 11.03
CA ASP A 141 -18.40 -23.13 11.13
C ASP A 141 -18.95 -22.71 9.76
N VAL A 142 -20.25 -22.40 9.72
CA VAL A 142 -20.92 -21.77 8.57
C VAL A 142 -21.46 -20.42 9.01
N ILE A 143 -20.81 -19.36 8.54
CA ILE A 143 -21.07 -17.98 8.94
C ILE A 143 -21.63 -17.23 7.74
N ILE A 144 -22.86 -16.72 7.85
CA ILE A 144 -23.51 -15.89 6.86
C ILE A 144 -23.93 -14.58 7.54
N VAL A 145 -23.28 -13.48 7.16
CA VAL A 145 -23.58 -12.13 7.66
C VAL A 145 -24.10 -11.29 6.50
N ASN A 146 -25.40 -11.05 6.46
CA ASN A 146 -26.05 -10.29 5.39
C ASN A 146 -26.05 -8.79 5.69
N GLY A 147 -26.36 -7.97 4.68
CA GLY A 147 -26.54 -6.53 4.80
C GLY A 147 -25.49 -5.73 4.03
N ASN A 148 -25.37 -4.44 4.36
CA ASN A 148 -24.47 -3.49 3.68
C ASN A 148 -23.49 -2.80 4.65
N GLN A 149 -23.49 -3.22 5.91
CA GLN A 149 -22.64 -2.68 6.95
C GLN A 149 -21.26 -3.31 6.90
N ASN A 150 -20.25 -2.58 7.36
CA ASN A 150 -18.88 -3.09 7.47
C ASN A 150 -18.78 -4.07 8.65
N ASN A 151 -18.46 -5.34 8.37
CA ASN A 151 -18.41 -6.39 9.39
C ASN A 151 -16.96 -6.79 9.70
N PHE A 152 -16.68 -7.10 10.97
CA PHE A 152 -15.44 -7.76 11.38
C PHE A 152 -15.78 -9.19 11.83
N ILE A 153 -15.27 -10.19 11.12
CA ILE A 153 -15.56 -11.60 11.38
C ILE A 153 -14.25 -12.28 11.76
N ASP A 154 -14.24 -13.01 12.89
CA ASP A 154 -13.16 -13.92 13.27
C ASP A 154 -13.74 -15.32 13.46
N ALA A 155 -13.55 -16.17 12.45
CA ALA A 155 -14.06 -17.54 12.49
C ALA A 155 -13.26 -18.45 13.44
N GLY A 156 -12.02 -18.07 13.77
CA GLY A 156 -11.15 -18.81 14.67
C GLY A 156 -10.46 -19.99 13.97
N ALA A 157 -10.51 -21.19 14.54
CA ALA A 157 -9.90 -22.37 13.92
C ALA A 157 -10.98 -23.30 13.38
N GLY A 158 -10.68 -24.08 12.35
CA GLY A 158 -11.68 -24.91 11.70
C GLY A 158 -11.62 -24.78 10.20
N ASN A 159 -12.39 -25.61 9.51
CA ASN A 159 -12.63 -25.45 8.09
C ASN A 159 -13.92 -24.65 7.92
N ASP A 160 -13.81 -23.33 7.89
CA ASP A 160 -14.96 -22.44 7.96
C ASP A 160 -15.50 -22.07 6.59
N THR A 161 -16.81 -21.89 6.50
CA THR A 161 -17.48 -21.28 5.34
C THR A 161 -18.02 -19.92 5.74
N ILE A 162 -17.46 -18.87 5.17
CA ILE A 162 -17.73 -17.48 5.55
C ILE A 162 -18.32 -16.74 4.35
N ILE A 163 -19.51 -16.17 4.52
CA ILE A 163 -20.17 -15.34 3.53
C ILE A 163 -20.54 -14.01 4.16
N THR A 164 -19.95 -12.92 3.67
CA THR A 164 -20.34 -11.57 4.07
C THR A 164 -21.23 -10.90 3.02
N GLY A 165 -22.00 -9.92 3.46
CA GLY A 165 -22.77 -9.04 2.60
C GLY A 165 -21.89 -7.94 1.99
N ASN A 166 -22.54 -6.86 1.59
CA ASN A 166 -21.84 -5.68 1.08
C ASN A 166 -21.22 -4.87 2.23
N GLY A 167 -20.48 -3.81 1.88
CA GLY A 167 -19.69 -3.01 2.81
C GLY A 167 -18.24 -3.46 2.80
N ASN A 168 -17.38 -2.69 3.47
CA ASN A 168 -15.96 -2.96 3.58
C ASN A 168 -15.76 -3.88 4.79
N ASN A 169 -15.69 -5.18 4.54
CA ASN A 169 -15.61 -6.20 5.59
C ASN A 169 -14.16 -6.55 5.91
N THR A 170 -13.90 -6.91 7.15
CA THR A 170 -12.66 -7.55 7.57
C THR A 170 -12.98 -8.98 7.96
N VAL A 171 -12.44 -9.96 7.24
CA VAL A 171 -12.61 -11.38 7.52
C VAL A 171 -11.29 -11.97 7.96
N ILE A 172 -11.29 -12.53 9.15
CA ILE A 172 -10.25 -13.38 9.66
C ILE A 172 -10.79 -14.80 9.54
N ALA A 173 -10.27 -15.52 8.56
CA ALA A 173 -10.64 -16.91 8.37
C ALA A 173 -10.01 -17.80 9.44
N GLY A 174 -8.81 -17.43 9.90
CA GLY A 174 -8.07 -18.19 10.89
C GLY A 174 -7.62 -19.56 10.35
N ALA A 175 -7.30 -20.49 11.26
CA ALA A 175 -6.53 -21.68 10.90
C ALA A 175 -7.41 -22.82 10.38
N GLY A 176 -7.07 -23.38 9.22
CA GLY A 176 -7.77 -24.50 8.59
C GLY A 176 -8.14 -24.18 7.15
N ASN A 177 -8.83 -25.08 6.46
CA ASN A 177 -9.17 -24.91 5.05
C ASN A 177 -10.49 -24.16 4.94
N ASN A 178 -10.44 -22.87 4.62
CA ASN A 178 -11.61 -22.01 4.65
C ASN A 178 -12.16 -21.73 3.25
N ASN A 179 -13.46 -21.46 3.17
CA ASN A 179 -14.13 -20.97 1.97
C ASN A 179 -14.77 -19.62 2.28
N ILE A 180 -14.23 -18.56 1.69
CA ILE A 180 -14.61 -17.18 1.95
C ILE A 180 -15.23 -16.57 0.69
N ILE A 181 -16.42 -15.98 0.84
CA ILE A 181 -17.06 -15.16 -0.18
C ILE A 181 -17.45 -13.84 0.45
N THR A 182 -16.90 -12.74 -0.04
CA THR A 182 -17.34 -11.40 0.35
C THR A 182 -18.20 -10.75 -0.74
N GLY A 183 -18.85 -9.65 -0.39
CA GLY A 183 -19.85 -8.97 -1.22
C GLY A 183 -19.25 -7.86 -2.08
N THR A 184 -19.97 -6.74 -2.20
CA THR A 184 -19.39 -5.52 -2.77
C THR A 184 -18.79 -4.65 -1.67
N GLY A 185 -17.70 -3.94 -1.96
CA GLY A 185 -16.99 -3.09 -1.00
C GLY A 185 -15.50 -3.40 -1.05
N ASN A 186 -14.70 -2.63 -0.32
CA ASN A 186 -13.27 -2.90 -0.21
C ASN A 186 -13.03 -3.80 1.01
N ASP A 187 -12.94 -5.10 0.76
CA ASP A 187 -12.84 -6.15 1.75
C ASP A 187 -11.37 -6.50 2.07
N THR A 188 -11.10 -6.82 3.33
CA THR A 188 -9.79 -7.28 3.82
C THR A 188 -9.92 -8.68 4.38
N ILE A 189 -9.24 -9.66 3.79
CA ILE A 189 -9.35 -11.07 4.15
C ILE A 189 -7.98 -11.55 4.63
N VAL A 190 -7.92 -12.11 5.84
CA VAL A 190 -6.68 -12.61 6.46
C VAL A 190 -6.74 -14.13 6.54
N LEU A 191 -5.84 -14.77 5.79
CA LEU A 191 -5.62 -16.21 5.77
C LEU A 191 -4.42 -16.53 6.66
N SER A 192 -4.69 -16.81 7.94
CA SER A 192 -3.64 -17.02 8.94
C SER A 192 -3.55 -18.47 9.40
N GLY A 193 -2.34 -18.95 9.65
CA GLY A 193 -2.09 -20.32 10.06
C GLY A 193 -1.01 -20.98 9.22
N THR A 194 -0.94 -22.31 9.28
CA THR A 194 -0.01 -23.08 8.43
C THR A 194 -0.70 -24.29 7.85
N ASN A 195 -0.25 -24.75 6.68
CA ASN A 195 -0.71 -25.99 6.03
C ASN A 195 -2.22 -26.04 5.73
N HIS A 196 -2.78 -24.93 5.25
CA HIS A 196 -4.18 -24.88 4.80
C HIS A 196 -4.33 -24.63 3.30
N ALA A 197 -5.55 -24.89 2.83
CA ALA A 197 -6.03 -24.76 1.47
C ALA A 197 -7.30 -23.90 1.46
N ASP A 198 -7.13 -22.59 1.29
CA ASP A 198 -8.25 -21.65 1.29
C ASP A 198 -8.78 -21.40 -0.11
N VAL A 199 -10.07 -21.10 -0.19
CA VAL A 199 -10.73 -20.60 -1.40
C VAL A 199 -11.34 -19.25 -1.05
N VAL A 200 -10.96 -18.22 -1.79
CA VAL A 200 -11.40 -16.84 -1.57
C VAL A 200 -12.03 -16.29 -2.83
N ASN A 201 -13.24 -15.77 -2.70
CA ASN A 201 -13.83 -14.84 -3.64
C ASN A 201 -14.06 -13.51 -2.92
N ALA A 202 -13.21 -12.53 -3.19
CA ALA A 202 -13.27 -11.23 -2.53
C ALA A 202 -14.38 -10.31 -3.09
N GLY A 203 -15.13 -10.79 -4.10
CA GLY A 203 -16.29 -10.07 -4.58
C GLY A 203 -15.91 -8.90 -5.49
N ALA A 204 -16.54 -7.75 -5.29
CA ALA A 204 -16.34 -6.58 -6.13
C ALA A 204 -15.98 -5.37 -5.29
N GLY A 205 -14.87 -4.74 -5.64
CA GLY A 205 -14.39 -3.55 -4.97
C GLY A 205 -12.90 -3.48 -5.18
N TYR A 206 -12.19 -2.95 -4.19
CA TYR A 206 -10.74 -3.02 -4.14
C TYR A 206 -10.34 -3.85 -2.95
N ASP A 207 -9.97 -5.09 -3.17
CA ASP A 207 -9.89 -6.09 -2.11
C ASP A 207 -8.46 -6.54 -1.82
N VAL A 208 -8.20 -6.81 -0.54
CA VAL A 208 -6.88 -7.24 -0.04
C VAL A 208 -7.01 -8.62 0.58
N VAL A 209 -6.14 -9.55 0.15
CA VAL A 209 -5.96 -10.84 0.81
C VAL A 209 -4.57 -10.91 1.43
N GLN A 210 -4.53 -11.09 2.74
CA GLN A 210 -3.29 -11.25 3.50
C GLN A 210 -2.98 -12.73 3.74
N LEU A 211 -1.73 -13.11 3.53
CA LEU A 211 -1.16 -14.42 3.80
C LEU A 211 0.01 -14.31 4.80
N ASP A 212 0.30 -15.39 5.51
CA ASP A 212 1.45 -15.46 6.41
C ASP A 212 2.74 -15.80 5.64
N GLY A 213 3.90 -15.28 6.06
CA GLY A 213 5.20 -15.55 5.45
C GLY A 213 5.70 -14.43 4.52
N SER A 214 6.65 -14.75 3.65
CA SER A 214 7.16 -13.85 2.59
C SER A 214 6.67 -14.30 1.22
N VAL A 215 6.61 -13.40 0.24
CA VAL A 215 6.31 -13.69 -1.17
C VAL A 215 7.17 -14.84 -1.69
N ALA A 216 8.43 -14.93 -1.27
CA ALA A 216 9.38 -15.96 -1.68
C ALA A 216 8.99 -17.38 -1.22
N ASP A 217 8.10 -17.49 -0.24
CA ASP A 217 7.58 -18.77 0.26
C ASP A 217 6.47 -19.34 -0.65
N TYR A 218 6.07 -18.59 -1.69
CA TYR A 218 4.95 -18.90 -2.56
C TYR A 218 5.35 -19.02 -4.03
N THR A 219 4.58 -19.84 -4.74
CA THR A 219 4.56 -19.90 -6.20
C THR A 219 3.18 -19.53 -6.69
N PHE A 220 3.13 -18.60 -7.63
CA PHE A 220 1.92 -18.06 -8.21
C PHE A 220 1.60 -18.74 -9.54
N ALA A 221 0.34 -19.11 -9.73
CA ALA A 221 -0.20 -19.57 -11.00
C ALA A 221 -1.47 -18.78 -11.32
N ALA A 222 -1.36 -17.81 -12.23
CA ALA A 222 -2.51 -17.09 -12.76
C ALA A 222 -3.41 -18.09 -13.54
N GLY A 223 -4.65 -18.22 -13.09
CA GLY A 223 -5.68 -19.01 -13.72
C GLY A 223 -6.58 -18.18 -14.65
N ASN A 224 -7.61 -18.84 -15.19
CA ASN A 224 -8.69 -18.16 -15.90
C ASN A 224 -9.64 -17.49 -14.90
N ASN A 225 -10.50 -16.59 -15.39
CA ASN A 225 -11.55 -15.92 -14.60
C ASN A 225 -10.99 -15.06 -13.46
N PHE A 226 -9.90 -14.33 -13.71
CA PHE A 226 -9.27 -13.45 -12.72
C PHE A 226 -8.92 -14.18 -11.41
N ASN A 227 -8.42 -15.40 -11.55
CA ASN A 227 -8.00 -16.24 -10.44
C ASN A 227 -6.47 -16.27 -10.31
N VAL A 228 -5.97 -16.30 -9.09
CA VAL A 228 -4.59 -16.69 -8.78
C VAL A 228 -4.59 -17.87 -7.82
N ASN A 229 -3.83 -18.91 -8.19
CA ASN A 229 -3.55 -20.03 -7.31
C ASN A 229 -2.16 -19.86 -6.70
N LEU A 230 -2.08 -19.93 -5.39
CA LEU A 230 -0.84 -19.94 -4.63
C LEU A 230 -0.58 -21.36 -4.12
N THR A 231 0.70 -21.74 -4.16
CA THR A 231 1.24 -22.97 -3.55
C THR A 231 2.55 -22.63 -2.85
N GLY A 232 3.05 -23.51 -1.96
CA GLY A 232 4.27 -23.24 -1.18
C GLY A 232 4.00 -23.40 0.30
N ALA A 233 4.22 -22.33 1.10
CA ALA A 233 3.94 -22.31 2.53
C ALA A 233 2.48 -22.63 2.91
N GLN A 234 1.54 -22.16 2.10
CA GLN A 234 0.12 -22.55 2.13
C GLN A 234 -0.42 -22.60 0.70
N THR A 235 -1.61 -23.17 0.55
CA THR A 235 -2.33 -23.18 -0.73
C THR A 235 -3.54 -22.25 -0.65
N ALA A 236 -3.76 -21.45 -1.69
CA ALA A 236 -4.93 -20.58 -1.77
C ALA A 236 -5.38 -20.42 -3.22
N SER A 237 -6.68 -20.45 -3.46
CA SER A 237 -7.30 -20.07 -4.74
C SER A 237 -8.07 -18.78 -4.52
N ILE A 238 -7.58 -17.67 -5.08
CA ILE A 238 -8.11 -16.33 -4.83
C ILE A 238 -8.69 -15.76 -6.13
N THR A 239 -9.90 -15.20 -6.06
CA THR A 239 -10.55 -14.45 -7.14
C THR A 239 -11.08 -13.12 -6.63
N GLY A 240 -11.09 -12.10 -7.50
CA GLY A 240 -11.67 -10.80 -7.19
C GLY A 240 -10.84 -9.94 -6.23
N ALA A 241 -9.60 -10.32 -5.93
CA ALA A 241 -8.69 -9.50 -5.15
C ALA A 241 -7.74 -8.71 -6.06
N GLU A 242 -7.44 -7.47 -5.68
CA GLU A 242 -6.47 -6.62 -6.36
C GLU A 242 -5.11 -6.64 -5.68
N PHE A 243 -5.07 -6.96 -4.38
CA PHE A 243 -3.84 -6.98 -3.59
C PHE A 243 -3.68 -8.26 -2.80
N LEU A 244 -2.46 -8.81 -2.86
CA LEU A 244 -1.99 -9.80 -1.92
C LEU A 244 -0.96 -9.16 -1.00
N THR A 245 -1.07 -9.39 0.29
CA THR A 245 -0.07 -8.97 1.28
C THR A 245 0.50 -10.17 2.00
N PHE A 246 1.79 -10.16 2.24
CA PHE A 246 2.53 -11.24 2.87
C PHE A 246 3.17 -10.71 4.13
N VAL A 247 2.76 -11.25 5.28
CA VAL A 247 3.22 -10.78 6.59
C VAL A 247 4.13 -11.82 7.20
N ASN A 248 5.41 -11.48 7.32
CA ASN A 248 6.35 -12.33 8.02
C ASN A 248 6.04 -12.32 9.52
N THR A 249 5.51 -13.41 10.04
CA THR A 249 5.09 -13.55 11.44
C THR A 249 6.23 -13.45 12.47
N THR A 250 7.50 -13.46 12.02
CA THR A 250 8.68 -13.30 12.89
C THR A 250 9.22 -11.88 12.88
N THR A 251 9.28 -11.22 11.72
CA THR A 251 9.87 -9.88 11.57
C THR A 251 8.85 -8.76 11.47
N ASN A 252 7.57 -9.10 11.27
CA ASN A 252 6.48 -8.19 10.89
C ASN A 252 6.76 -7.41 9.60
N ALA A 253 7.68 -7.90 8.75
CA ALA A 253 7.87 -7.36 7.41
C ALA A 253 6.63 -7.62 6.56
N VAL A 254 6.23 -6.62 5.77
CA VAL A 254 5.06 -6.67 4.90
C VAL A 254 5.55 -6.52 3.47
N GLU A 255 5.22 -7.50 2.64
CA GLU A 255 5.47 -7.48 1.19
C GLU A 255 4.11 -7.45 0.48
N THR A 256 4.05 -6.79 -0.68
CA THR A 256 2.81 -6.64 -1.45
C THR A 256 3.00 -7.16 -2.86
N VAL A 257 1.96 -7.81 -3.38
CA VAL A 257 1.87 -8.24 -4.77
C VAL A 257 0.54 -7.73 -5.31
N VAL A 258 0.59 -7.06 -6.45
CA VAL A 258 -0.59 -6.52 -7.11
C VAL A 258 -1.11 -7.50 -8.15
N LEU A 259 -2.42 -7.69 -8.15
CA LEU A 259 -3.15 -8.53 -9.08
C LEU A 259 -3.87 -7.64 -10.10
N ALA A 260 -3.20 -7.37 -11.21
CA ALA A 260 -3.76 -6.56 -12.28
C ALA A 260 -4.72 -7.39 -13.15
N GLN A 261 -5.87 -6.83 -13.51
CA GLN A 261 -6.89 -7.52 -14.32
C GLN A 261 -6.57 -7.46 -15.82
N ASN A 262 -5.64 -6.62 -16.24
CA ASN A 262 -5.18 -6.52 -17.63
C ASN A 262 -3.78 -5.89 -17.73
N GLU A 263 -3.18 -5.95 -18.92
CA GLU A 263 -1.83 -5.42 -19.17
C GLU A 263 -1.72 -3.90 -19.02
N THR A 264 -2.79 -3.14 -19.28
CA THR A 264 -2.77 -1.68 -19.09
C THR A 264 -2.66 -1.33 -17.61
N GLU A 265 -3.46 -1.99 -16.77
CA GLU A 265 -3.38 -1.83 -15.32
C GLU A 265 -2.00 -2.29 -14.79
N ALA A 266 -1.51 -3.43 -15.24
CA ALA A 266 -0.21 -3.93 -14.83
C ALA A 266 0.93 -2.98 -15.23
N SER A 267 0.88 -2.44 -16.44
CA SER A 267 1.86 -1.46 -16.91
C SER A 267 1.77 -0.17 -16.10
N ALA A 268 0.56 0.32 -15.80
CA ALA A 268 0.35 1.49 -14.96
C ALA A 268 0.95 1.32 -13.55
N LEU A 269 0.79 0.14 -12.97
CA LEU A 269 1.33 -0.17 -11.64
C LEU A 269 2.85 -0.34 -11.65
N ARG A 270 3.43 -0.97 -12.68
CA ARG A 270 4.89 -1.09 -12.83
C ARG A 270 5.59 0.26 -13.03
N LEU A 271 4.87 1.32 -13.41
CA LEU A 271 5.44 2.68 -13.47
C LEU A 271 5.83 3.22 -12.10
N TYR A 272 5.29 2.69 -10.99
CA TYR A 272 5.76 3.03 -9.64
C TYR A 272 7.23 2.67 -9.48
N GLU A 273 7.57 1.39 -9.66
CA GLU A 273 8.96 0.94 -9.54
C GLU A 273 9.82 1.61 -10.61
N GLY A 274 9.35 1.65 -11.87
CA GLY A 274 10.09 2.27 -12.95
C GLY A 274 10.44 3.76 -12.72
N ILE A 275 9.44 4.62 -12.45
CA ILE A 275 9.65 6.07 -12.39
C ILE A 275 10.08 6.52 -10.99
N LEU A 276 9.56 5.90 -9.93
CA LEU A 276 9.79 6.32 -8.55
C LEU A 276 10.79 5.45 -7.79
N GLY A 277 11.10 4.24 -8.28
CA GLY A 277 12.03 3.32 -7.63
C GLY A 277 11.50 2.71 -6.33
N ARG A 278 10.18 2.55 -6.25
CA ARG A 278 9.50 1.88 -5.15
C ARG A 278 8.22 1.21 -5.60
N ASP A 279 7.75 0.26 -4.80
CA ASP A 279 6.44 -0.35 -4.95
C ASP A 279 5.29 0.64 -4.73
N ALA A 280 4.18 0.36 -5.40
CA ALA A 280 2.93 1.05 -5.18
C ALA A 280 2.40 0.75 -3.77
N ASP A 281 2.11 1.80 -3.01
CA ASP A 281 1.26 1.66 -1.83
C ASP A 281 -0.19 1.40 -2.26
N LEU A 282 -1.01 0.89 -1.33
CA LEU A 282 -2.39 0.48 -1.63
C LEU A 282 -3.23 1.62 -2.22
N GLY A 283 -3.18 2.81 -1.63
CA GLY A 283 -3.98 3.96 -2.08
C GLY A 283 -3.53 4.46 -3.45
N GLY A 284 -2.22 4.48 -3.67
CA GLY A 284 -1.62 4.75 -4.96
C GLY A 284 -2.05 3.75 -6.03
N ALA A 285 -1.90 2.46 -5.76
CA ALA A 285 -2.29 1.41 -6.68
C ALA A 285 -3.79 1.45 -7.02
N GLN A 286 -4.66 1.69 -6.03
CA GLN A 286 -6.09 1.87 -6.25
C GLN A 286 -6.39 3.06 -7.18
N ALA A 287 -5.73 4.18 -6.96
CA ALA A 287 -5.91 5.37 -7.78
C ALA A 287 -5.50 5.13 -9.24
N PHE A 288 -4.33 4.53 -9.47
CA PHE A 288 -3.82 4.29 -10.82
C PHE A 288 -4.50 3.14 -11.56
N ALA A 289 -4.85 2.06 -10.87
CA ALA A 289 -5.72 1.02 -11.40
C ALA A 289 -7.09 1.60 -11.80
N GLY A 290 -7.66 2.48 -10.95
CA GLY A 290 -8.89 3.21 -11.25
C GLY A 290 -8.79 4.07 -12.51
N LEU A 291 -7.67 4.78 -12.71
CA LEU A 291 -7.41 5.53 -13.94
C LEU A 291 -7.37 4.61 -15.16
N ALA A 292 -6.62 3.50 -15.11
CA ALA A 292 -6.55 2.53 -16.20
C ALA A 292 -7.94 1.95 -16.53
N ASN A 293 -8.71 1.56 -15.51
CA ASN A 293 -10.06 1.01 -15.66
C ASN A 293 -11.07 2.04 -16.20
N SER A 294 -10.86 3.33 -15.95
CA SER A 294 -11.65 4.41 -16.53
C SER A 294 -11.29 4.73 -18.00
N GLY A 295 -10.27 4.08 -18.55
CA GLY A 295 -9.81 4.25 -19.93
C GLY A 295 -8.78 5.37 -20.12
N ALA A 296 -8.10 5.83 -19.06
CA ALA A 296 -6.96 6.73 -19.20
C ALA A 296 -5.85 6.07 -20.01
N SER A 297 -5.15 6.85 -20.85
CA SER A 297 -4.02 6.30 -21.60
C SER A 297 -2.81 6.08 -20.68
N LEU A 298 -1.96 5.11 -21.01
CA LEU A 298 -0.69 4.92 -20.29
C LEU A 298 0.18 6.17 -20.33
N THR A 299 0.11 6.97 -21.40
CA THR A 299 0.79 8.26 -21.51
C THR A 299 0.29 9.26 -20.47
N ASP A 300 -1.02 9.38 -20.28
CA ASP A 300 -1.59 10.27 -19.25
C ASP A 300 -1.24 9.80 -17.84
N ILE A 301 -1.24 8.48 -17.63
CA ILE A 301 -0.82 7.87 -16.36
C ILE A 301 0.67 8.14 -16.08
N ALA A 302 1.55 7.87 -17.04
CA ALA A 302 2.99 8.13 -16.92
C ALA A 302 3.27 9.62 -16.65
N ASN A 303 2.56 10.52 -17.33
CA ASN A 303 2.65 11.95 -17.06
C ASN A 303 2.17 12.32 -15.65
N THR A 304 1.25 11.58 -15.05
CA THR A 304 0.84 11.80 -13.66
C THR A 304 2.01 11.53 -12.70
N PHE A 305 2.78 10.46 -12.94
CA PHE A 305 4.01 10.19 -12.18
C PHE A 305 5.09 11.25 -12.43
N LEU A 306 5.37 11.58 -13.69
CA LEU A 306 6.42 12.52 -14.09
C LEU A 306 6.16 13.96 -13.61
N ASN A 307 4.88 14.32 -13.38
CA ASN A 307 4.50 15.63 -12.84
C ASN A 307 4.23 15.60 -11.32
N SER A 308 4.48 14.47 -10.66
CA SER A 308 4.30 14.34 -9.21
C SER A 308 5.41 15.06 -8.45
N ALA A 309 5.08 15.58 -7.26
CA ALA A 309 6.07 16.15 -6.35
C ALA A 309 7.17 15.15 -5.99
N GLU A 310 6.79 13.87 -5.84
CA GLU A 310 7.72 12.79 -5.52
C GLU A 310 8.77 12.59 -6.62
N PHE A 311 8.34 12.50 -7.89
CA PHE A 311 9.28 12.41 -9.00
C PHE A 311 10.15 13.67 -9.10
N SER A 312 9.55 14.86 -8.96
CA SER A 312 10.34 16.10 -9.02
C SER A 312 11.37 16.17 -7.90
N ASP A 313 11.04 15.74 -6.69
CA ASP A 313 11.94 15.76 -5.55
C ASP A 313 13.09 14.75 -5.75
N ASN A 314 12.77 13.52 -6.18
CA ASN A 314 13.74 12.46 -6.45
C ASN A 314 14.69 12.83 -7.61
N SER A 315 14.14 13.34 -8.72
CA SER A 315 14.91 13.67 -9.93
C SER A 315 15.79 14.91 -9.77
N THR A 316 15.45 15.84 -8.87
CA THR A 316 16.20 17.09 -8.70
C THR A 316 17.20 17.07 -7.55
N ALA A 317 17.06 16.14 -6.59
CA ALA A 317 17.95 16.08 -5.44
C ALA A 317 19.42 15.85 -5.81
N ALA A 318 19.72 14.88 -6.68
CA ALA A 318 21.10 14.58 -7.09
C ALA A 318 21.75 15.72 -7.91
N PRO A 319 21.08 16.32 -8.91
CA PRO A 319 21.61 17.51 -9.59
C PRO A 319 21.88 18.68 -8.64
N ILE A 320 20.97 19.00 -7.71
CA ILE A 320 21.16 20.07 -6.74
C ILE A 320 22.37 19.78 -5.84
N ASN A 321 22.47 18.57 -5.29
CA ASN A 321 23.59 18.19 -4.43
C ASN A 321 24.94 18.19 -5.18
N SER A 322 24.94 17.86 -6.46
CA SER A 322 26.13 17.96 -7.32
C SER A 322 26.55 19.42 -7.48
N LEU A 323 25.61 20.34 -7.71
CA LEU A 323 25.90 21.78 -7.73
C LEU A 323 26.43 22.29 -6.39
N TYR A 324 25.90 21.83 -5.26
CA TYR A 324 26.43 22.18 -3.94
C TYR A 324 27.87 21.69 -3.73
N THR A 325 28.15 20.47 -4.16
CA THR A 325 29.47 19.86 -4.01
C THR A 325 30.50 20.63 -4.84
N GLU A 326 30.20 20.86 -6.11
CA GLU A 326 31.13 21.46 -7.07
C GLU A 326 31.23 22.99 -6.93
N LEU A 327 30.12 23.70 -6.64
CA LEU A 327 30.15 25.17 -6.54
C LEU A 327 30.52 25.70 -5.16
N LEU A 328 30.27 24.93 -4.10
CA LEU A 328 30.48 25.36 -2.71
C LEU A 328 31.51 24.50 -1.96
N GLY A 329 32.04 23.44 -2.57
CA GLY A 329 32.97 22.52 -1.92
C GLY A 329 32.34 21.68 -0.80
N ARG A 330 31.01 21.61 -0.74
CA ARG A 330 30.29 20.88 0.31
C ARG A 330 30.08 19.42 -0.08
N THR A 331 30.95 18.55 0.40
CA THR A 331 30.83 17.09 0.17
C THR A 331 29.56 16.46 0.76
N GLY A 332 28.87 17.16 1.67
CA GLY A 332 27.59 16.73 2.24
C GLY A 332 26.35 17.21 1.47
N GLY A 333 26.51 17.95 0.37
CA GLY A 333 25.41 18.51 -0.40
C GLY A 333 24.65 19.64 0.34
N ALA A 334 23.42 19.87 -0.12
CA ALA A 334 22.49 20.78 0.52
C ALA A 334 22.01 20.22 1.87
N ASP A 335 21.84 21.10 2.87
CA ASP A 335 21.05 20.70 4.05
C ASP A 335 19.56 20.58 3.69
N ALA A 336 18.77 19.95 4.56
CA ALA A 336 17.35 19.67 4.29
C ALA A 336 16.53 20.93 3.98
N GLY A 337 16.83 22.06 4.64
CA GLY A 337 16.14 23.32 4.38
C GLY A 337 16.58 23.96 3.06
N GLY A 338 17.87 23.92 2.75
CA GLY A 338 18.42 24.38 1.48
C GLY A 338 17.86 23.60 0.29
N LEU A 339 17.84 22.27 0.38
CA LEU A 339 17.29 21.41 -0.66
C LEU A 339 15.80 21.71 -0.90
N ALA A 340 15.00 21.76 0.17
CA ALA A 340 13.58 22.05 0.09
C ALA A 340 13.29 23.44 -0.55
N ASN A 341 14.10 24.45 -0.23
CA ASN A 341 13.95 25.78 -0.85
C ASN A 341 14.20 25.75 -2.36
N TRP A 342 15.20 25.01 -2.82
CA TRP A 342 15.47 24.88 -4.26
C TRP A 342 14.43 24.03 -4.97
N GLN A 343 13.97 22.93 -4.36
CA GLN A 343 12.86 22.13 -4.89
C GLN A 343 11.58 22.96 -5.00
N ALA A 344 11.29 23.81 -4.01
CA ALA A 344 10.17 24.75 -4.09
C ALA A 344 10.33 25.78 -5.22
N LEU A 345 11.55 26.26 -5.50
CA LEU A 345 11.82 27.12 -6.65
C LEU A 345 11.49 26.40 -7.96
N LEU A 346 11.94 25.16 -8.12
CA LEU A 346 11.69 24.34 -9.32
C LEU A 346 10.20 24.04 -9.50
N ALA A 347 9.50 23.70 -8.42
CA ALA A 347 8.06 23.47 -8.42
C ALA A 347 7.25 24.72 -8.84
N ASN A 348 7.79 25.92 -8.63
CA ASN A 348 7.18 27.19 -9.05
C ASN A 348 7.66 27.67 -10.43
N GLY A 349 8.26 26.79 -11.24
CA GLY A 349 8.68 27.08 -12.61
C GLY A 349 10.09 27.68 -12.74
N GLY A 350 10.87 27.70 -11.65
CA GLY A 350 12.31 27.96 -11.74
C GLY A 350 13.05 26.78 -12.38
N THR A 351 14.30 27.02 -12.77
CA THR A 351 15.13 26.04 -13.47
C THR A 351 16.36 25.65 -12.65
N LEU A 352 16.99 24.51 -12.98
CA LEU A 352 18.30 24.17 -12.41
C LEU A 352 19.36 25.23 -12.71
N ALA A 353 19.21 25.97 -13.81
CA ALA A 353 20.07 27.09 -14.15
C ALA A 353 19.91 28.26 -13.16
N ASP A 354 18.70 28.50 -12.67
CA ASP A 354 18.43 29.50 -11.62
C ASP A 354 19.01 29.05 -10.27
N VAL A 355 18.90 27.76 -9.94
CA VAL A 355 19.55 27.18 -8.76
C VAL A 355 21.07 27.36 -8.85
N ALA A 356 21.68 27.01 -9.99
CA ALA A 356 23.12 27.15 -10.19
C ALA A 356 23.57 28.62 -10.10
N ALA A 357 22.82 29.56 -10.69
CA ALA A 357 23.09 30.98 -10.59
C ALA A 357 22.98 31.51 -9.14
N GLY A 358 21.97 31.04 -8.39
CA GLY A 358 21.79 31.36 -6.98
C GLY A 358 22.93 30.85 -6.10
N LEU A 359 23.37 29.60 -6.32
CA LEU A 359 24.51 29.03 -5.62
C LEU A 359 25.82 29.76 -5.97
N ALA A 360 26.08 29.99 -7.26
CA ALA A 360 27.30 30.65 -7.74
C ALA A 360 27.44 32.11 -7.28
N SER A 361 26.35 32.77 -6.91
CA SER A 361 26.34 34.14 -6.35
C SER A 361 26.32 34.19 -4.82
N SER A 362 26.17 33.04 -4.15
CA SER A 362 26.07 32.97 -2.69
C SER A 362 27.33 33.45 -1.97
N ALA A 363 27.17 33.88 -0.72
CA ALA A 363 28.32 34.24 0.13
C ALA A 363 29.26 33.06 0.36
N GLU A 364 28.75 31.83 0.33
CA GLU A 364 29.54 30.60 0.47
C GLU A 364 30.42 30.36 -0.78
N ALA A 365 29.86 30.53 -1.99
CA ALA A 365 30.64 30.45 -3.23
C ALA A 365 31.73 31.53 -3.30
N GLN A 366 31.44 32.73 -2.81
CA GLN A 366 32.42 33.81 -2.72
C GLN A 366 33.53 33.49 -1.69
N ALA A 367 33.18 32.85 -0.57
CA ALA A 367 34.13 32.46 0.46
C ALA A 367 35.03 31.28 0.04
N LEU A 368 34.57 30.42 -0.88
CA LEU A 368 35.38 29.35 -1.46
C LEU A 368 36.57 29.88 -2.27
N ASP A 369 36.47 31.12 -2.80
CA ASP A 369 37.52 31.84 -3.53
C ASP A 369 38.23 31.01 -4.62
N GLN A 370 37.45 30.18 -5.32
CA GLN A 370 37.95 29.30 -6.36
C GLN A 370 38.50 30.10 -7.55
N SER A 371 39.47 29.57 -8.31
CA SER A 371 39.89 30.20 -9.57
C SER A 371 38.77 30.17 -10.63
N ASN A 372 38.76 31.10 -11.58
CA ASN A 372 37.79 31.07 -12.68
C ASN A 372 37.90 29.80 -13.54
N GLY A 373 39.11 29.24 -13.65
CA GLY A 373 39.34 28.00 -14.40
C GLY A 373 38.72 26.80 -13.71
N ASP A 374 38.93 26.66 -12.40
CA ASP A 374 38.39 25.53 -11.63
C ASP A 374 36.87 25.62 -11.53
N PHE A 375 36.31 26.82 -11.32
CA PHE A 375 34.87 27.06 -11.32
C PHE A 375 34.18 26.54 -12.60
N VAL A 376 34.76 26.81 -13.77
CA VAL A 376 34.20 26.33 -15.04
C VAL A 376 34.36 24.81 -15.16
N ARG A 377 35.49 24.23 -14.74
CA ARG A 377 35.72 22.77 -14.82
C ARG A 377 34.74 21.99 -13.94
N ASP A 378 34.55 22.45 -12.72
CA ASP A 378 33.70 21.79 -11.72
C ASP A 378 32.23 21.89 -12.15
N LEU A 379 31.82 23.05 -12.66
CA LEU A 379 30.48 23.24 -13.21
C LEU A 379 30.21 22.39 -14.45
N TYR A 380 31.18 22.22 -15.34
CA TYR A 380 31.05 21.28 -16.48
C TYR A 380 30.89 19.83 -16.00
N THR A 381 31.61 19.46 -14.95
CA THR A 381 31.53 18.11 -14.37
C THR A 381 30.16 17.88 -13.72
N ALA A 382 29.67 18.82 -12.90
CA ALA A 382 28.35 18.74 -12.29
C ALA A 382 27.22 18.76 -13.33
N ALA A 383 27.24 19.72 -14.25
CA ALA A 383 26.10 20.01 -15.13
C ALA A 383 26.06 19.15 -16.39
N LEU A 384 27.24 18.79 -16.93
CA LEU A 384 27.37 18.10 -18.22
C LEU A 384 28.00 16.70 -18.08
N GLY A 385 28.47 16.32 -16.89
CA GLY A 385 29.02 14.98 -16.63
C GLY A 385 30.34 14.72 -17.34
N ARG A 386 31.04 15.77 -17.81
CA ARG A 386 32.31 15.64 -18.51
C ARG A 386 33.23 16.83 -18.24
N ASN A 387 34.51 16.63 -18.55
CA ASN A 387 35.47 17.70 -18.52
C ASN A 387 35.23 18.70 -19.66
N VAL A 388 35.41 19.98 -19.36
CA VAL A 388 35.47 21.06 -20.34
C VAL A 388 36.72 20.90 -21.23
N ASP A 389 36.56 21.11 -22.53
CA ASP A 389 37.69 21.18 -23.46
C ASP A 389 38.42 22.53 -23.34
N GLN A 390 39.65 22.62 -23.82
CA GLN A 390 40.45 23.83 -23.63
C GLN A 390 39.81 25.06 -24.31
N GLY A 391 39.17 24.90 -25.47
CA GLY A 391 38.55 26.02 -26.19
C GLY A 391 37.30 26.54 -25.46
N GLY A 392 36.46 25.64 -24.96
CA GLY A 392 35.31 25.98 -24.13
C GLY A 392 35.72 26.70 -22.84
N LEU A 393 36.77 26.20 -22.18
CA LEU A 393 37.31 26.79 -20.96
C LEU A 393 37.82 28.21 -21.21
N ASP A 394 38.65 28.41 -22.24
CA ASP A 394 39.24 29.71 -22.56
C ASP A 394 38.16 30.75 -22.87
N ASN A 395 37.06 30.34 -23.51
CA ASN A 395 35.91 31.19 -23.80
C ASN A 395 35.23 31.66 -22.50
N TRP A 396 34.81 30.74 -21.63
CA TRP A 396 34.13 31.09 -20.38
C TRP A 396 35.01 31.90 -19.44
N VAL A 397 36.29 31.53 -19.31
CA VAL A 397 37.25 32.27 -18.49
C VAL A 397 37.46 33.69 -19.05
N SER A 398 37.52 33.86 -20.37
CA SER A 398 37.58 35.19 -20.99
C SER A 398 36.32 36.01 -20.71
N GLN A 399 35.12 35.42 -20.71
CA GLN A 399 33.89 36.13 -20.33
C GLN A 399 33.95 36.61 -18.88
N LEU A 400 34.39 35.76 -17.95
CA LEU A 400 34.57 36.14 -16.54
C LEU A 400 35.58 37.30 -16.37
N PHE A 401 36.68 37.30 -17.13
CA PHE A 401 37.64 38.42 -17.13
C PHE A 401 37.07 39.72 -17.73
N ASN A 402 36.13 39.60 -18.67
CA ASN A 402 35.48 40.73 -19.33
C ASN A 402 34.24 41.23 -18.58
N GLY A 403 33.99 40.75 -17.36
CA GLY A 403 32.98 41.28 -16.45
C GLY A 403 31.69 40.46 -16.35
N SER A 404 31.59 39.32 -17.02
CA SER A 404 30.49 38.38 -16.76
C SER A 404 30.58 37.84 -15.34
N SER A 405 29.45 37.75 -14.66
CA SER A 405 29.35 37.15 -13.33
C SER A 405 29.38 35.62 -13.40
N ARG A 406 29.78 35.00 -12.29
CA ARG A 406 29.66 33.53 -12.13
C ARG A 406 28.23 33.03 -12.25
N ALA A 407 27.26 33.83 -11.83
CA ALA A 407 25.85 33.51 -11.97
C ALA A 407 25.43 33.40 -13.45
N GLU A 408 25.87 34.35 -14.29
CA GLU A 408 25.59 34.30 -15.74
C GLU A 408 26.27 33.10 -16.41
N VAL A 409 27.51 32.78 -16.02
CA VAL A 409 28.21 31.58 -16.55
C VAL A 409 27.53 30.29 -16.07
N ALA A 410 27.12 30.22 -14.80
CA ALA A 410 26.37 29.10 -14.24
C ALA A 410 25.06 28.86 -14.99
N GLN A 411 24.31 29.94 -15.23
CA GLN A 411 23.07 29.89 -15.98
C GLN A 411 23.29 29.44 -17.43
N GLY A 412 24.36 29.93 -18.08
CA GLY A 412 24.70 29.56 -19.45
C GLY A 412 25.07 28.09 -19.64
N ILE A 413 25.82 27.50 -18.70
CA ILE A 413 26.25 26.10 -18.78
C ILE A 413 25.10 25.15 -18.38
N VAL A 414 24.44 25.41 -17.24
CA VAL A 414 23.37 24.54 -16.70
C VAL A 414 22.07 24.67 -17.50
N GLY A 415 21.83 25.82 -18.11
CA GLY A 415 20.70 26.04 -19.03
C GLY A 415 20.98 25.62 -20.48
N SER A 416 22.12 24.99 -20.76
CA SER A 416 22.49 24.60 -22.13
C SER A 416 21.69 23.38 -22.62
N GLN A 417 21.58 23.24 -23.94
CA GLN A 417 21.00 22.03 -24.55
C GLN A 417 21.79 20.76 -24.15
N GLU A 418 23.08 20.90 -23.87
CA GLU A 418 23.92 19.78 -23.44
C GLU A 418 23.57 19.31 -22.03
N ALA A 419 23.30 20.25 -21.10
CA ALA A 419 22.81 19.92 -19.77
C ALA A 419 21.44 19.22 -19.83
N ALA A 420 20.56 19.68 -20.73
CA ALA A 420 19.28 19.02 -20.98
C ALA A 420 19.47 17.58 -21.50
N ALA A 421 20.37 17.37 -22.46
CA ALA A 421 20.68 16.04 -22.98
C ALA A 421 21.29 15.12 -21.91
N LYS A 422 22.07 15.68 -20.98
CA LYS A 422 22.55 14.92 -19.82
C LYS A 422 21.40 14.52 -18.89
N ALA A 423 20.47 15.43 -18.58
CA ALA A 423 19.31 15.12 -17.75
C ALA A 423 18.45 14.00 -18.37
N ASP A 424 18.24 14.03 -19.69
CA ASP A 424 17.57 12.95 -20.44
C ASP A 424 18.33 11.62 -20.31
N SER A 425 19.66 11.67 -20.43
CA SER A 425 20.53 10.51 -20.25
C SER A 425 20.44 9.92 -18.84
N ASP A 426 20.44 10.76 -17.81
CA ASP A 426 20.36 10.33 -16.41
C ASP A 426 18.97 9.74 -16.09
N PHE A 427 17.90 10.32 -16.66
CA PHE A 427 16.55 9.78 -16.57
C PHE A 427 16.45 8.37 -17.16
N ILE A 428 17.02 8.15 -18.35
CA ILE A 428 17.06 6.83 -18.98
C ILE A 428 17.85 5.84 -18.12
N ASP A 429 19.02 6.23 -17.60
CA ASP A 429 19.85 5.36 -16.76
C ASP A 429 19.12 4.94 -15.49
N ASN A 430 18.42 5.87 -14.85
CA ASN A 430 17.62 5.58 -13.67
C ASN A 430 16.49 4.59 -13.99
N LEU A 431 15.75 4.82 -15.07
CA LEU A 431 14.68 3.92 -15.51
C LEU A 431 15.18 2.49 -15.78
N TYR A 432 16.36 2.32 -16.39
CA TYR A 432 16.92 0.98 -16.55
C TYR A 432 17.23 0.34 -15.19
N LEU A 433 17.85 1.10 -14.28
CA LEU A 433 18.23 0.59 -12.97
C LEU A 433 17.00 0.13 -12.17
N THR A 434 15.96 0.95 -12.10
CA THR A 434 14.76 0.68 -11.33
C THR A 434 13.83 -0.31 -12.02
N ALA A 435 13.55 -0.15 -13.32
CA ALA A 435 12.58 -1.02 -14.00
C ALA A 435 13.16 -2.39 -14.38
N THR A 436 14.47 -2.52 -14.60
CA THR A 436 15.08 -3.77 -15.09
C THR A 436 16.15 -4.34 -14.15
N GLY A 437 16.48 -3.63 -13.08
CA GLY A 437 17.49 -4.07 -12.12
C GLY A 437 18.93 -4.00 -12.63
N ARG A 438 19.18 -3.34 -13.77
CA ARG A 438 20.52 -3.25 -14.38
C ARG A 438 20.83 -1.88 -14.96
N ALA A 439 22.10 -1.63 -15.20
CA ALA A 439 22.53 -0.45 -15.94
C ALA A 439 22.10 -0.51 -17.42
N SER A 440 21.82 0.66 -17.99
CA SER A 440 21.59 0.83 -19.42
C SER A 440 22.84 0.43 -20.21
N ASP A 441 22.65 -0.20 -21.37
CA ASP A 441 23.73 -0.42 -22.32
C ASP A 441 23.81 0.73 -23.34
N ALA A 442 24.96 0.89 -23.98
CA ALA A 442 25.20 2.01 -24.90
C ALA A 442 24.23 2.04 -26.09
N GLY A 443 23.78 0.88 -26.58
CA GLY A 443 22.86 0.80 -27.72
C GLY A 443 21.44 1.14 -27.32
N GLY A 444 20.95 0.52 -26.23
CA GLY A 444 19.64 0.79 -25.67
C GLY A 444 19.48 2.25 -25.26
N LYS A 445 20.49 2.82 -24.59
CA LYS A 445 20.49 4.23 -24.21
C LYS A 445 20.45 5.17 -25.42
N ALA A 446 21.27 4.91 -26.44
CA ALA A 446 21.34 5.75 -27.63
C ALA A 446 19.99 5.83 -28.36
N ALA A 447 19.25 4.72 -28.47
CA ALA A 447 17.93 4.71 -29.11
C ALA A 447 16.91 5.59 -28.36
N TRP A 448 16.87 5.52 -27.04
CA TRP A 448 15.97 6.36 -26.23
C TRP A 448 16.37 7.84 -26.25
N SER A 449 17.67 8.13 -26.21
CA SER A 449 18.16 9.51 -26.35
C SER A 449 17.83 10.10 -27.73
N GLU A 450 17.91 9.30 -28.80
CA GLU A 450 17.50 9.74 -30.15
C GLU A 450 15.98 9.98 -30.23
N LEU A 451 15.17 9.14 -29.57
CA LEU A 451 13.73 9.35 -29.46
C LEU A 451 13.43 10.72 -28.84
N LEU A 452 14.02 11.05 -27.69
CA LEU A 452 13.85 12.35 -27.02
C LEU A 452 14.33 13.52 -27.91
N ALA A 453 15.50 13.37 -28.54
CA ALA A 453 16.03 14.38 -29.46
C ALA A 453 15.13 14.62 -30.69
N SER A 454 14.35 13.62 -31.10
CA SER A 454 13.41 13.69 -32.22
C SER A 454 11.99 14.16 -31.83
N GLY A 455 11.76 14.52 -30.57
CA GLY A 455 10.49 15.04 -30.06
C GLY A 455 9.59 14.02 -29.36
N GLY A 456 10.10 12.82 -29.06
CA GLY A 456 9.45 11.89 -28.12
C GLY A 456 9.47 12.44 -26.69
N THR A 457 8.65 11.87 -25.82
CA THR A 457 8.49 12.33 -24.43
C THR A 457 9.13 11.39 -23.42
N HIS A 458 9.41 11.87 -22.21
CA HIS A 458 9.81 11.01 -21.09
C HIS A 458 8.76 9.95 -20.76
N ALA A 459 7.47 10.23 -20.99
CA ALA A 459 6.41 9.24 -20.86
C ALA A 459 6.56 8.09 -21.86
N ASP A 460 6.90 8.38 -23.13
CA ASP A 460 7.14 7.35 -24.15
C ASP A 460 8.31 6.44 -23.77
N VAL A 461 9.40 7.03 -23.25
CA VAL A 461 10.57 6.30 -22.77
C VAL A 461 10.22 5.43 -21.56
N ALA A 462 9.52 5.99 -20.56
CA ALA A 462 9.13 5.26 -19.36
C ALA A 462 8.23 4.06 -19.69
N ILE A 463 7.19 4.26 -20.50
CA ILE A 463 6.29 3.19 -20.95
C ILE A 463 7.07 2.13 -21.73
N GLY A 464 7.97 2.55 -22.62
CA GLY A 464 8.75 1.63 -23.46
C GLY A 464 9.71 0.74 -22.66
N ILE A 465 10.37 1.29 -21.63
CA ILE A 465 11.30 0.52 -20.77
C ILE A 465 10.53 -0.34 -19.77
N VAL A 466 9.56 0.24 -19.05
CA VAL A 466 8.78 -0.44 -18.00
C VAL A 466 7.87 -1.53 -18.56
N GLY A 467 7.35 -1.36 -19.78
CA GLY A 467 6.56 -2.37 -20.49
C GLY A 467 7.40 -3.43 -21.20
N SER A 468 8.74 -3.36 -21.12
CA SER A 468 9.59 -4.35 -21.79
C SER A 468 9.49 -5.73 -21.13
N PRO A 469 9.67 -6.85 -21.87
CA PRO A 469 9.67 -8.18 -21.28
C PRO A 469 10.71 -8.36 -20.16
N GLU A 470 11.81 -7.62 -20.23
CA GLU A 470 12.84 -7.60 -19.20
C GLU A 470 12.33 -6.94 -17.91
N ALA A 471 11.70 -5.76 -18.01
CA ALA A 471 11.13 -5.08 -16.86
C ALA A 471 9.97 -5.86 -16.24
N VAL A 472 9.12 -6.48 -17.07
CA VAL A 472 8.03 -7.35 -16.60
C VAL A 472 8.56 -8.57 -15.84
N ALA A 473 9.73 -9.10 -16.21
CA ALA A 473 10.36 -10.20 -15.50
C ALA A 473 11.07 -9.77 -14.21
N HIS A 474 11.53 -8.51 -14.13
CA HIS A 474 12.15 -7.95 -12.94
C HIS A 474 11.12 -7.52 -11.88
N ASN A 475 10.06 -6.84 -12.32
CA ASN A 475 8.96 -6.35 -11.49
C ASN A 475 7.87 -7.41 -11.38
N ASP A 476 8.22 -8.54 -10.76
CA ASP A 476 7.37 -9.71 -10.59
C ASP A 476 6.32 -9.57 -9.48
N ASN A 477 6.39 -8.47 -8.73
CA ASN A 477 5.37 -8.05 -7.76
C ASN A 477 4.06 -7.54 -8.40
N VAL A 478 3.98 -7.47 -9.73
CA VAL A 478 2.73 -7.20 -10.46
C VAL A 478 2.38 -8.39 -11.35
N ILE A 479 1.33 -9.12 -10.96
CA ILE A 479 0.84 -10.31 -11.65
C ILE A 479 -0.38 -9.94 -12.51
N VAL A 480 -0.35 -10.32 -13.78
CA VAL A 480 -1.47 -10.13 -14.70
C VAL A 480 -2.41 -11.34 -14.63
N LEU A 481 -3.64 -11.10 -14.21
CA LEU A 481 -4.71 -12.09 -14.22
C LEU A 481 -5.47 -12.04 -15.55
N HIS A 482 -5.88 -13.22 -16.03
CA HIS A 482 -6.55 -13.33 -17.31
C HIS A 482 -8.04 -13.63 -17.12
N GLY A 483 -8.88 -13.01 -17.95
CA GLY A 483 -10.29 -13.35 -18.04
C GLY A 483 -10.53 -14.79 -18.52
N ALA A 484 -11.79 -15.20 -18.65
CA ALA A 484 -12.11 -16.50 -19.24
C ALA A 484 -11.60 -16.56 -20.70
N VAL A 485 -10.71 -17.50 -21.01
CA VAL A 485 -10.20 -17.77 -22.36
C VAL A 485 -11.22 -18.58 -23.18
#